data_AF-A0A2L0TQR4-F1
#
_entry.id   AF-A0A2L0TQR4-F1
#
_cell.length_a   1.000
_cell.length_b   1.000
_cell.length_c   1.000
_cell.angle_alpha   90.00
_cell.angle_beta   90.00
_cell.angle_gamma   90.00
#
_symmetry.space_group_name_H-M   'P 1'
#
loop_
_entity.id
_entity.type
_entity.pdbx_description
1 polymer ?
#
loop_
_entity_poly.entity_id
_entity_poly.type
_entity_poly.pdbx_seq_one_letter_code
_entity_poly.pdbx_strand_id
1 'polypeptide(L)'
;MTRFCEDYTEWKAATFIYYDEMARELKRQDIVRLKDRLRKQLDRAGVKDIVIGFFEVDYQSEYQRWMPHFHLLVRCKDSHSPQWERLRKVFANQSPPINVNVRKRRPVLFQKFKDPLQQIAYICKFMWQRVEARYNEEGNRLTKKYRLSNGKFVDSLLMLDSLKLADLEFMYEVRQYGATLQESVRGKR
;
A
#
# COMPACT_ATOMS: atom_id res chain seq x y z
N MET A 1 26.64 -0.10 -11.50
CA MET A 1 26.09 -0.37 -10.15
C MET A 1 25.22 0.83 -9.78
N THR A 2 23.93 0.79 -10.09
CA THR A 2 23.03 1.93 -9.85
C THR A 2 22.74 2.01 -8.36
N ARG A 3 23.31 2.99 -7.66
CA ARG A 3 22.92 3.29 -6.28
C ARG A 3 21.55 3.99 -6.35
N PHE A 4 20.59 3.60 -5.50
CA PHE A 4 19.21 4.11 -5.48
C PHE A 4 19.06 5.63 -5.19
N CYS A 5 20.15 6.41 -5.16
CA CYS A 5 20.25 7.65 -4.37
C CYS A 5 20.35 8.97 -5.17
N GLU A 6 20.56 8.97 -6.49
CA GLU A 6 20.98 10.22 -7.17
C GLU A 6 19.90 10.90 -8.04
N ASP A 7 18.89 10.18 -8.51
CA ASP A 7 17.78 10.80 -9.27
C ASP A 7 16.41 10.38 -8.73
N TYR A 8 15.86 11.24 -7.87
CA TYR A 8 14.53 11.09 -7.27
C TYR A 8 13.38 11.47 -8.22
N THR A 9 13.67 12.04 -9.40
CA THR A 9 12.63 12.56 -10.30
C THR A 9 11.80 11.44 -10.94
N GLU A 10 12.39 10.26 -11.11
CA GLU A 10 11.70 9.05 -11.60
C GLU A 10 10.95 8.30 -10.49
N TRP A 11 11.09 8.74 -9.24
CA TRP A 11 10.44 8.08 -8.11
C TRP A 11 9.11 8.74 -7.76
N LYS A 12 8.15 7.91 -7.37
CA LYS A 12 6.82 8.34 -6.91
C LYS A 12 6.44 7.57 -5.67
N ALA A 13 5.85 8.27 -4.71
CA ALA A 13 5.16 7.61 -3.60
C ALA A 13 3.77 7.18 -4.09
N ALA A 14 3.34 5.98 -3.76
CA ALA A 14 2.03 5.48 -4.13
C ALA A 14 1.34 4.77 -2.97
N THR A 15 0.01 4.86 -2.92
CA THR A 15 -0.82 4.14 -1.95
C THR A 15 -1.88 3.34 -2.68
N PHE A 16 -1.90 2.04 -2.41
CA PHE A 16 -2.77 1.06 -3.05
C PHE A 16 -3.67 0.45 -1.98
N ILE A 17 -4.98 0.66 -2.08
CA ILE A 17 -5.96 0.25 -1.07
C ILE A 17 -6.79 -0.91 -1.66
N TYR A 18 -6.93 -2.00 -0.90
CA TYR A 18 -7.81 -3.11 -1.26
C TYR A 18 -9.14 -2.97 -0.52
N TYR A 19 -10.09 -2.28 -1.15
CA TYR A 19 -11.41 -2.06 -0.53
C TYR A 19 -12.20 -3.36 -0.39
N ASP A 20 -12.01 -4.30 -1.30
CA ASP A 20 -12.67 -5.62 -1.31
C ASP A 20 -12.17 -6.55 -0.20
N GLU A 21 -11.05 -6.21 0.42
CA GLU A 21 -10.38 -7.01 1.47
C GLU A 21 -10.59 -6.42 2.87
N MET A 22 -11.51 -5.45 2.98
CA MET A 22 -11.92 -4.90 4.27
C MET A 22 -12.53 -5.98 5.17
N ALA A 23 -12.05 -6.11 6.40
CA ALA A 23 -12.52 -7.14 7.34
C ALA A 23 -12.88 -6.58 8.72
N ARG A 24 -13.85 -7.19 9.41
CA ARG A 24 -14.22 -6.81 10.78
C ARG A 24 -13.11 -7.10 11.78
N GLU A 25 -12.49 -8.25 11.60
CA GLU A 25 -11.47 -8.79 12.48
C GLU A 25 -10.11 -8.71 11.79
N LEU A 26 -9.09 -8.30 12.54
CA LEU A 26 -7.75 -8.11 12.01
C LEU A 26 -7.12 -9.43 11.54
N LYS A 27 -7.36 -10.53 12.27
CA LYS A 27 -6.86 -11.87 11.94
C LYS A 27 -7.30 -12.41 10.56
N ARG A 28 -8.30 -11.79 9.92
CA ARG A 28 -8.75 -12.15 8.57
C ARG A 28 -7.87 -11.55 7.46
N GLN A 29 -6.94 -10.66 7.82
CA GLN A 29 -6.00 -10.06 6.89
C GLN A 29 -4.91 -11.07 6.54
N ASP A 30 -5.01 -11.64 5.34
CA ASP A 30 -4.02 -12.56 4.80
C ASP A 30 -2.96 -11.79 4.00
N ILE A 31 -1.90 -11.39 4.71
CA ILE A 31 -0.83 -10.53 4.19
C ILE A 31 -0.11 -11.20 3.02
N VAL A 32 0.17 -12.50 3.14
CA VAL A 32 0.88 -13.27 2.10
C VAL A 32 0.05 -13.31 0.82
N ARG A 33 -1.24 -13.65 0.92
CA ARG A 33 -2.15 -13.65 -0.24
C ARG A 33 -2.27 -12.27 -0.87
N LEU A 34 -2.33 -11.19 -0.08
CA LEU A 34 -2.44 -9.82 -0.60
C LEU A 34 -1.16 -9.38 -1.33
N LYS A 35 0.02 -9.72 -0.82
CA LYS A 35 1.30 -9.48 -1.51
C LYS A 35 1.36 -10.24 -2.83
N ASP A 36 1.00 -11.53 -2.82
CA ASP A 36 0.94 -12.35 -4.03
C ASP A 36 -0.04 -11.81 -5.06
N ARG A 37 -1.20 -11.34 -4.59
CA ARG A 37 -2.22 -10.69 -5.41
C ARG A 37 -1.68 -9.43 -6.06
N LEU A 38 -1.00 -8.56 -5.32
CA LEU A 38 -0.40 -7.34 -5.87
C LEU A 38 0.65 -7.65 -6.94
N ARG A 39 1.56 -8.61 -6.68
CA ARG A 39 2.56 -9.03 -7.69
C ARG A 39 1.90 -9.50 -8.98
N LYS A 40 0.90 -10.40 -8.87
CA LYS A 40 0.15 -10.90 -10.03
C LYS A 40 -0.60 -9.80 -10.78
N GLN A 41 -1.14 -8.81 -10.07
CA GLN A 41 -1.82 -7.67 -10.69
C GLN A 41 -0.83 -6.77 -11.45
N LEU A 42 0.35 -6.50 -10.89
CA LEU A 42 1.43 -5.78 -11.57
C LEU A 42 1.90 -6.52 -12.84
N ASP A 43 2.15 -7.82 -12.72
CA ASP A 43 2.56 -8.67 -13.84
C ASP A 43 1.53 -8.68 -14.97
N ARG A 44 0.25 -8.90 -14.65
CA ARG A 44 -0.85 -8.92 -15.64
C ARG A 44 -1.10 -7.56 -16.28
N ALA A 45 -0.87 -6.48 -15.54
CA ALA A 45 -0.93 -5.13 -16.09
C ALA A 45 0.26 -4.82 -17.02
N GLY A 46 1.31 -5.65 -16.99
CA GLY A 46 2.54 -5.50 -17.76
C GLY A 46 3.51 -4.49 -17.17
N VAL A 47 3.38 -4.14 -15.89
CA VAL A 47 4.28 -3.21 -15.20
C VAL A 47 5.68 -3.85 -15.10
N LYS A 48 6.72 -3.09 -15.49
CA LYS A 48 8.14 -3.47 -15.35
C LYS A 48 8.92 -2.54 -14.44
N ASP A 49 8.26 -1.51 -13.91
CA ASP A 49 8.82 -0.56 -12.98
C ASP A 49 9.16 -1.25 -11.65
N ILE A 50 10.18 -0.73 -10.96
CA ILE A 50 10.51 -1.16 -9.60
C ILE A 50 9.43 -0.68 -8.65
N VAL A 51 8.96 -1.58 -7.79
CA VAL A 51 8.00 -1.25 -6.72
C VAL A 51 8.51 -1.85 -5.42
N ILE A 52 8.79 -1.01 -4.44
CA ILE A 52 9.17 -1.40 -3.08
C ILE A 52 8.29 -0.72 -2.06
N GLY A 53 8.12 -1.28 -0.87
CA GLY A 53 7.39 -0.61 0.19
C GLY A 53 6.85 -1.60 1.21
N PHE A 54 5.78 -1.21 1.90
CA PHE A 54 5.26 -1.97 3.03
C PHE A 54 3.75 -2.09 2.99
N PHE A 55 3.29 -3.21 3.54
CA PHE A 55 1.90 -3.48 3.84
C PHE A 55 1.52 -2.86 5.18
N GLU A 56 0.38 -2.17 5.20
CA GLU A 56 -0.23 -1.62 6.40
C GLU A 56 -1.73 -1.96 6.45
N VAL A 57 -2.29 -1.94 7.67
CA VAL A 57 -3.73 -2.10 7.89
C VAL A 57 -4.21 -1.03 8.84
N ASP A 58 -5.11 -0.17 8.38
CA ASP A 58 -5.73 0.85 9.23
C ASP A 58 -7.17 0.45 9.57
N TYR A 59 -7.59 0.71 10.81
CA TYR A 59 -8.97 0.53 11.20
C TYR A 59 -9.81 1.75 10.81
N GLN A 60 -10.68 1.60 9.82
CA GLN A 60 -11.62 2.62 9.36
C GLN A 60 -12.87 2.61 10.26
N SER A 61 -12.95 3.58 11.17
CA SER A 61 -14.03 3.65 12.18
C SER A 61 -15.41 3.80 11.53
N GLU A 62 -15.48 4.59 10.45
CA GLU A 62 -16.69 4.83 9.66
C GLU A 62 -17.29 3.52 9.11
N TYR A 63 -16.44 2.57 8.71
CA TYR A 63 -16.88 1.30 8.13
C TYR A 63 -16.88 0.16 9.15
N GLN A 64 -16.31 0.39 10.33
CA GLN A 64 -16.00 -0.64 11.32
C GLN A 64 -15.26 -1.83 10.69
N ARG A 65 -14.22 -1.51 9.91
CA ARG A 65 -13.41 -2.49 9.19
C ARG A 65 -11.93 -2.10 9.24
N TRP A 66 -11.09 -3.12 9.36
CA TRP A 66 -9.69 -3.06 8.99
C TRP A 66 -9.56 -2.99 7.48
N MET A 67 -8.75 -2.06 6.99
CA MET A 67 -8.58 -1.79 5.56
C MET A 67 -7.11 -1.95 5.17
N PRO A 68 -6.77 -3.02 4.44
CA PRO A 68 -5.42 -3.26 3.98
C PRO A 68 -5.01 -2.29 2.88
N HIS A 69 -3.78 -1.83 2.95
CA HIS A 69 -3.19 -0.98 1.94
C HIS A 69 -1.67 -1.16 1.86
N PHE A 70 -1.10 -0.82 0.71
CA PHE A 70 0.33 -0.79 0.49
C PHE A 70 0.77 0.66 0.33
N HIS A 71 1.77 1.06 1.11
CA HIS A 71 2.53 2.27 0.87
C HIS A 71 3.80 1.90 0.11
N LEU A 72 3.97 2.50 -1.06
CA LEU A 72 4.92 2.05 -2.07
C LEU A 72 5.77 3.21 -2.54
N LEU A 73 7.04 2.92 -2.80
CA LEU A 73 7.95 3.71 -3.58
C LEU A 73 8.09 3.04 -4.96
N VAL A 74 7.74 3.77 -6.00
CA VAL A 74 7.66 3.29 -7.38
C VAL A 74 8.63 4.07 -8.25
N ARG A 75 9.54 3.38 -8.93
CA ARG A 75 10.42 4.00 -9.93
C ARG A 75 9.72 3.95 -11.29
N CYS A 76 8.98 4.99 -11.62
CA CYS A 76 8.28 5.09 -12.90
C CYS A 76 8.36 6.52 -13.45
N LYS A 77 8.75 6.66 -14.71
CA LYS A 77 8.74 7.95 -15.41
C LYS A 77 7.33 8.52 -15.50
N ASP A 78 6.38 7.69 -15.93
CA ASP A 78 4.97 8.06 -16.07
C ASP A 78 4.05 7.12 -15.29
N SER A 79 3.27 7.68 -14.37
CA SER A 79 2.28 6.96 -13.55
C SER A 79 0.91 6.84 -14.25
N HIS A 80 0.79 7.42 -15.44
CA HIS A 80 -0.35 7.34 -16.35
C HIS A 80 -0.03 6.52 -17.61
N SER A 81 1.07 5.77 -17.60
CA SER A 81 1.37 4.83 -18.67
C SER A 81 0.23 3.80 -18.84
N PRO A 82 0.08 3.21 -20.03
CA PRO A 82 -0.97 2.21 -20.28
C PRO A 82 -0.97 1.04 -19.27
N GLN A 83 0.21 0.64 -18.79
CA GLN A 83 0.39 -0.40 -17.77
C GLN A 83 -0.21 0.03 -16.42
N TRP A 84 0.12 1.24 -15.95
CA TRP A 84 -0.43 1.76 -14.69
C TRP A 84 -1.92 2.03 -14.79
N GLU A 85 -2.43 2.50 -15.94
CA GLU A 85 -3.87 2.68 -16.16
C GLU A 85 -4.63 1.35 -16.17
N ARG A 86 -4.07 0.29 -16.76
CA ARG A 86 -4.64 -1.07 -16.63
C ARG A 86 -4.73 -1.50 -15.17
N LEU A 87 -3.68 -1.27 -14.38
CA LEU A 87 -3.68 -1.59 -12.97
C LEU A 87 -4.73 -0.78 -12.19
N ARG A 88 -4.84 0.54 -12.46
CA ARG A 88 -5.88 1.40 -11.87
C ARG A 88 -7.27 0.85 -12.15
N LYS A 89 -7.54 0.38 -13.38
CA LYS A 89 -8.83 -0.24 -13.74
C LYS A 89 -9.13 -1.49 -12.91
N VAL A 90 -8.13 -2.35 -12.68
CA VAL A 90 -8.27 -3.52 -11.80
C VAL A 90 -8.67 -3.11 -10.38
N PHE A 91 -8.03 -2.08 -9.83
CA PHE A 91 -8.35 -1.57 -8.50
C PHE A 91 -9.71 -0.83 -8.45
N ALA A 92 -10.06 -0.08 -9.50
CA ALA A 92 -11.34 0.62 -9.60
C ALA A 92 -12.54 -0.35 -9.63
N ASN A 93 -12.33 -1.55 -10.19
CA ASN A 93 -13.34 -2.61 -10.25
C ASN A 93 -13.49 -3.41 -8.95
N GLN A 94 -12.71 -3.12 -7.90
CA GLN A 94 -12.89 -3.75 -6.58
C GLN A 94 -14.25 -3.37 -5.99
N SER A 95 -15.00 -4.36 -5.51
CA SER A 95 -16.23 -4.12 -4.76
C SER A 95 -15.98 -4.26 -3.26
N PRO A 96 -16.27 -3.23 -2.44
CA PRO A 96 -16.24 -3.36 -0.99
C PRO A 96 -17.12 -4.53 -0.50
N PRO A 97 -16.87 -5.09 0.70
CA PRO A 97 -17.72 -6.09 1.30
C PRO A 97 -19.18 -5.66 1.37
N ILE A 98 -20.08 -6.65 1.32
CA ILE A 98 -21.52 -6.47 1.51
C ILE A 98 -21.74 -5.71 2.84
N ASN A 99 -22.58 -4.68 2.81
CA ASN A 99 -22.86 -3.75 3.93
C ASN A 99 -21.75 -2.74 4.26
N VAL A 100 -20.83 -2.46 3.34
CA VAL A 100 -19.89 -1.33 3.46
C VAL A 100 -20.13 -0.34 2.33
N ASN A 101 -20.67 0.84 2.66
CA ASN A 101 -20.89 1.91 1.68
C ASN A 101 -19.73 2.90 1.68
N VAL A 102 -18.86 2.81 0.67
CA VAL A 102 -17.75 3.76 0.45
C VAL A 102 -18.17 4.80 -0.57
N ARG A 103 -18.51 6.01 -0.09
CA ARG A 103 -19.01 7.12 -0.94
C ARG A 103 -18.10 7.45 -2.12
N LYS A 104 -16.78 7.56 -1.87
CA LYS A 104 -15.78 7.89 -2.88
C LYS A 104 -14.57 6.99 -2.72
N ARG A 105 -14.29 6.19 -3.75
CA ARG A 105 -13.15 5.26 -3.77
C ARG A 105 -11.97 5.92 -4.48
N ARG A 106 -10.80 5.90 -3.83
CA ARG A 106 -9.52 6.26 -4.45
C ARG A 106 -8.50 5.16 -4.17
N PRO A 107 -8.66 3.99 -4.82
CA PRO A 107 -7.89 2.80 -4.46
C PRO A 107 -6.43 2.89 -4.87
N VAL A 108 -6.07 3.78 -5.81
CA VAL A 108 -4.69 4.00 -6.23
C VAL A 108 -4.41 5.49 -6.25
N LEU A 109 -3.44 5.92 -5.45
CA LEU A 109 -2.96 7.30 -5.37
C LEU A 109 -1.46 7.34 -5.67
N PHE A 110 -1.05 8.13 -6.65
CA PHE A 110 0.36 8.46 -6.89
C PHE A 110 0.62 9.91 -6.50
N GLN A 111 1.77 10.14 -5.87
CA GLN A 111 2.24 11.45 -5.45
C GLN A 111 3.68 11.64 -5.95
N LYS A 112 4.01 12.88 -6.30
CA LYS A 112 5.39 13.26 -6.59
C LYS A 112 6.25 13.00 -5.36
N PHE A 113 7.47 12.53 -5.59
CA PHE A 113 8.45 12.30 -4.53
C PHE A 113 9.28 13.58 -4.32
N LYS A 114 8.71 14.52 -3.54
CA LYS A 114 9.25 15.88 -3.33
C LYS A 114 10.01 16.03 -2.00
N ASP A 115 9.64 15.25 -1.00
CA ASP A 115 10.30 15.20 0.31
C ASP A 115 10.68 13.74 0.59
N PRO A 116 11.84 13.28 0.07
CA PRO A 116 12.23 11.90 0.17
C PRO A 116 12.24 11.37 1.60
N LEU A 117 12.75 12.14 2.55
CA LEU A 117 12.87 11.70 3.95
C LEU A 117 11.48 11.50 4.57
N GLN A 118 10.61 12.50 4.47
CA GLN A 118 9.26 12.41 5.03
C GLN A 118 8.44 11.29 4.36
N GLN A 119 8.55 11.17 3.03
CA GLN A 119 7.78 10.18 2.27
C GLN A 119 8.30 8.76 2.50
N ILE A 120 9.61 8.55 2.63
CA ILE A 120 10.19 7.24 3.02
C ILE A 120 9.77 6.89 4.43
N ALA A 121 9.87 7.82 5.39
CA ALA A 121 9.42 7.58 6.76
C ALA A 121 7.93 7.22 6.82
N TYR A 122 7.11 7.83 5.95
CA TYR A 122 5.70 7.50 5.82
C TYR A 122 5.47 6.11 5.20
N ILE A 123 6.27 5.71 4.20
CA ILE A 123 6.19 4.39 3.55
C ILE A 123 6.63 3.27 4.51
N CYS A 124 7.65 3.51 5.32
CA CYS A 124 8.21 2.54 6.26
C CYS A 124 7.52 2.59 7.64
N LYS A 125 6.25 2.99 7.70
CA LYS A 125 5.55 3.17 8.98
C LYS A 125 4.92 1.86 9.45
N PHE A 126 5.37 1.36 10.61
CA PHE A 126 4.85 0.10 11.19
C PHE A 126 3.82 0.33 12.29
N MET A 127 3.00 1.39 12.16
CA MET A 127 2.01 1.73 13.17
C MET A 127 0.62 1.73 12.55
N TRP A 128 -0.14 0.67 12.84
CA TRP A 128 -1.54 0.54 12.46
C TRP A 128 -2.41 1.45 13.32
N GLN A 129 -3.26 2.24 12.67
CA GLN A 129 -3.98 3.32 13.35
C GLN A 129 -5.48 3.25 13.13
N ARG A 130 -6.20 3.96 14.00
CA ARG A 130 -7.61 4.25 13.79
C ARG A 130 -7.71 5.44 12.85
N VAL A 131 -8.46 5.30 11.78
CA VAL A 131 -8.83 6.41 10.89
C VAL A 131 -10.27 6.81 11.20
N GLU A 132 -10.47 8.10 11.44
CA GLU A 132 -11.79 8.70 11.58
C GLU A 132 -12.06 9.61 10.39
N ALA A 133 -13.26 9.46 9.83
CA ALA A 133 -13.76 10.34 8.80
C ALA A 133 -14.43 11.56 9.46
N ARG A 134 -14.18 12.74 8.91
CA ARG A 134 -14.91 13.97 9.16
C ARG A 134 -15.34 14.54 7.81
N TYR A 135 -16.38 15.33 7.80
CA TYR A 135 -16.87 15.96 6.57
C TYR A 135 -16.82 17.47 6.79
N ASN A 136 -16.23 18.20 5.85
CA ASN A 136 -16.30 19.67 5.88
C ASN A 136 -17.69 20.14 5.39
N GLU A 137 -17.93 21.44 5.42
CA GLU A 137 -19.20 22.05 5.01
C GLU A 137 -19.56 21.75 3.54
N GLU A 138 -18.56 21.55 2.69
CA GLU A 138 -18.72 21.17 1.27
C GLU A 138 -19.02 19.67 1.08
N GLY A 139 -19.09 18.89 2.16
CA GLY A 139 -19.27 17.45 2.12
C GLY A 139 -18.02 16.66 1.71
N ASN A 140 -16.85 17.31 1.63
CA ASN A 140 -15.58 16.64 1.36
C ASN A 140 -15.15 15.80 2.56
N ARG A 141 -14.85 14.52 2.30
CA ARG A 141 -14.36 13.59 3.30
C ARG A 141 -12.91 13.91 3.67
N LEU A 142 -12.71 14.32 4.91
CA LEU A 142 -11.44 14.49 5.58
C LEU A 142 -11.16 13.29 6.49
N THR A 143 -9.89 12.98 6.71
CA THR A 143 -9.50 11.87 7.60
C THR A 143 -8.45 12.31 8.58
N LYS A 144 -8.55 11.82 9.82
CA LYS A 144 -7.51 12.00 10.84
C LYS A 144 -7.16 10.65 11.45
N LYS A 145 -5.86 10.41 11.65
CA LYS A 145 -5.34 9.20 12.30
C LYS A 145 -5.29 9.41 13.82
N TYR A 146 -5.69 8.37 14.56
CA TYR A 146 -5.69 8.30 16.01
C TYR A 146 -5.09 6.97 16.48
N ARG A 147 -4.77 6.88 17.76
CA ARG A 147 -4.46 5.59 18.38
C ARG A 147 -5.68 4.67 18.30
N LEU A 148 -5.42 3.38 18.10
CA LEU A 148 -6.43 2.33 18.18
C LEU A 148 -7.06 2.29 19.58
N SER A 149 -8.32 1.84 19.68
CA SER A 149 -8.91 1.51 20.98
C SER A 149 -8.20 0.32 21.61
N ASN A 150 -8.21 0.19 22.93
CA ASN A 150 -7.41 -0.80 23.66
C ASN A 150 -7.49 -2.21 23.07
N GLY A 151 -8.69 -2.74 22.81
CA GLY A 151 -8.84 -4.08 22.21
C GLY A 151 -8.19 -4.20 20.83
N LYS A 152 -8.43 -3.23 19.94
CA LYS A 152 -7.83 -3.23 18.59
C LYS A 152 -6.34 -2.98 18.60
N PHE A 153 -5.85 -2.21 19.58
CA PHE A 153 -4.44 -1.98 19.79
C PHE A 153 -3.75 -3.28 20.21
N VAL A 154 -4.31 -4.02 21.17
CA VAL A 154 -3.82 -5.35 21.56
C VAL A 154 -3.83 -6.30 20.36
N ASP A 155 -4.93 -6.38 19.60
CA ASP A 155 -5.01 -7.21 18.39
C ASP A 155 -3.89 -6.86 17.39
N SER A 156 -3.63 -5.56 17.18
CA SER A 156 -2.57 -5.10 16.27
C SER A 156 -1.18 -5.48 16.76
N LEU A 157 -0.92 -5.37 18.07
CA LEU A 157 0.37 -5.74 18.64
C LEU A 157 0.62 -7.24 18.54
N LEU A 158 -0.37 -8.08 18.87
CA LEU A 158 -0.27 -9.53 18.76
C LEU A 158 -0.02 -9.97 17.31
N MET A 159 -0.68 -9.32 16.34
CA MET A 159 -0.43 -9.63 14.94
C MET A 159 0.97 -9.17 14.51
N LEU A 160 1.38 -7.95 14.86
CA LEU A 160 2.70 -7.43 14.49
C LEU A 160 3.84 -8.22 15.14
N ASP A 161 3.69 -8.67 16.39
CA ASP A 161 4.65 -9.52 17.09
C ASP A 161 4.86 -10.88 16.40
N SER A 162 3.79 -11.41 15.77
CA SER A 162 3.87 -12.66 15.01
C SER A 162 4.58 -12.52 13.65
N LEU A 163 4.89 -11.30 13.20
CA LEU A 163 5.40 -11.01 11.87
C LEU A 163 6.85 -10.53 11.92
N LYS A 164 7.65 -10.96 10.94
CA LYS A 164 8.94 -10.36 10.64
C LYS A 164 8.74 -9.15 9.74
N LEU A 165 9.71 -8.24 9.74
CA LEU A 165 9.70 -7.08 8.84
C LEU A 165 9.52 -7.49 7.36
N ALA A 166 10.17 -8.57 6.94
CA ALA A 166 10.06 -9.13 5.59
C ALA A 166 8.65 -9.62 5.23
N ASP A 167 7.82 -9.96 6.22
CA ASP A 167 6.43 -10.36 6.00
C ASP A 167 5.57 -9.15 5.58
N LEU A 168 5.89 -7.96 6.08
CA LEU A 168 5.25 -6.69 5.72
C LEU A 168 5.83 -6.06 4.45
N GLU A 169 7.11 -6.31 4.17
CA GLU A 169 7.82 -5.72 3.04
C GLU A 169 7.33 -6.26 1.69
N PHE A 170 7.10 -5.37 0.74
CA PHE A 170 6.78 -5.69 -0.64
C PHE A 170 7.92 -5.29 -1.56
N MET A 171 8.36 -6.22 -2.40
CA MET A 171 9.36 -5.99 -3.45
C MET A 171 8.89 -6.60 -4.77
N TYR A 172 9.05 -5.85 -5.87
CA TYR A 172 8.73 -6.26 -7.23
C TYR A 172 9.75 -5.67 -8.21
N GLU A 173 10.19 -6.49 -9.18
CA GLU A 173 11.32 -6.23 -10.10
C GLU A 173 12.64 -5.85 -9.41
N VAL A 174 12.83 -6.24 -8.15
CA VAL A 174 14.04 -6.01 -7.36
C VAL A 174 14.32 -7.19 -6.44
N ARG A 175 15.59 -7.40 -6.12
CA ARG A 175 16.06 -8.40 -5.16
C ARG A 175 17.02 -7.76 -4.17
N GLN A 176 16.96 -8.24 -2.93
CA GLN A 176 17.90 -7.86 -1.89
C GLN A 176 19.10 -8.82 -1.88
N TYR A 177 20.30 -8.26 -1.85
CA TYR A 177 21.56 -8.96 -1.65
C TYR A 177 22.31 -8.28 -0.51
N GLY A 178 22.25 -8.88 0.68
CA GLY A 178 22.75 -8.26 1.91
C GLY A 178 22.09 -6.91 2.17
N ALA A 179 22.90 -5.85 2.24
CA ALA A 179 22.44 -4.47 2.43
C ALA A 179 22.13 -3.72 1.13
N THR A 180 22.13 -4.39 -0.02
CA THR A 180 21.93 -3.76 -1.33
C THR A 180 20.68 -4.28 -2.03
N LEU A 181 20.01 -3.40 -2.77
CA LEU A 181 18.93 -3.75 -3.69
C LEU A 181 19.48 -3.77 -5.12
N GLN A 182 19.06 -4.76 -5.91
CA GLN A 182 19.44 -4.90 -7.31
C GLN A 182 18.21 -5.19 -8.16
N GLU A 183 18.12 -4.57 -9.33
CA GLU A 183 17.03 -4.80 -10.28
C GLU A 183 17.00 -6.26 -10.74
N SER A 184 15.80 -6.81 -10.87
CA SER A 184 15.62 -8.17 -11.38
C SER A 184 15.83 -8.19 -12.89
N VAL A 185 16.90 -8.84 -13.35
CA VAL A 185 17.12 -9.04 -14.79
C VAL A 185 16.17 -10.14 -15.30
N ARG A 186 15.14 -9.78 -16.06
CA ARG A 186 14.35 -10.76 -16.82
C ARG A 186 15.14 -11.15 -18.08
N GLY A 187 15.70 -12.37 -18.14
CA GLY A 187 16.32 -12.87 -19.38
C GLY A 187 17.50 -13.84 -19.29
N LYS A 188 17.88 -14.37 -18.12
CA LYS A 188 18.81 -15.51 -18.05
C LYS A 188 18.07 -16.76 -17.56
N ARG A 189 17.57 -17.54 -18.52
CA ARG A 189 17.51 -19.01 -18.42
C ARG A 189 18.61 -19.54 -19.31
#